data_AF-Q9SXW1-F1
#
_entry.id   AF-Q9SXW1-F1
#
_cell.length_a   1.000
_cell.length_b   1.000
_cell.length_c   1.000
_cell.angle_alpha   90.00
_cell.angle_beta   90.00
_cell.angle_gamma   90.00
#
_symmetry.space_group_name_H-M   'P 1'
#
loop_
_entity.id
_entity.type
_entity.pdbx_description
1 polymer ?
#
loop_
_entity_poly.entity_id
_entity_poly.type
_entity_poly.pdbx_seq_one_letter_code
_entity_poly.pdbx_strand_id
1 'polypeptide(L)'
;IRTTGGVKSITNYSPVLKAISSAKNMGFSDVLYLDAVNKKYIEEVSSCNIFVVKGNVISTPATNGTILEGITRKSILEVAQDIGFRVEERLIEVEELEDVEEIFCMPQPSCSPVRSITYKGNKIELVRI
;
A
#
# COMPACT_ATOMS: atom_id res chain seq x y z
N ILE A 1 3.92 -21.00 -5.98
CA ILE A 1 3.52 -21.27 -4.58
C ILE A 1 2.41 -20.28 -4.26
N ARG A 2 1.16 -20.75 -4.05
CA ARG A 2 0.09 -19.88 -3.53
C ARG A 2 0.44 -19.57 -2.08
N THR A 3 0.75 -18.32 -1.76
CA THR A 3 1.10 -17.91 -0.39
C THR A 3 -0.17 -17.73 0.43
N THR A 4 -0.07 -17.75 1.75
CA THR A 4 -1.15 -17.41 2.69
C THR A 4 -1.40 -15.90 2.78
N GLY A 5 -1.11 -15.12 1.72
CA GLY A 5 -1.11 -13.65 1.75
C GLY A 5 -2.39 -13.03 2.32
N GLY A 6 -3.56 -13.53 1.90
CA GLY A 6 -4.87 -13.12 2.42
C GLY A 6 -5.20 -13.56 3.86
N VAL A 7 -4.26 -14.19 4.58
CA VAL A 7 -4.43 -14.62 5.97
C VAL A 7 -3.31 -14.02 6.83
N LYS A 8 -3.66 -13.47 7.99
CA LYS A 8 -2.69 -12.87 8.93
C LYS A 8 -1.85 -13.96 9.63
N SER A 9 -0.97 -14.61 8.88
CA SER A 9 -0.09 -15.69 9.33
C SER A 9 1.35 -15.20 9.46
N ILE A 10 2.03 -15.60 10.55
CA ILE A 10 3.44 -15.26 10.82
C ILE A 10 4.39 -15.70 9.69
N THR A 11 4.00 -16.73 8.94
CA THR A 11 4.75 -17.23 7.77
C THR A 11 4.88 -16.18 6.65
N ASN A 12 3.97 -15.21 6.57
CA ASN A 12 4.07 -14.10 5.61
C ASN A 12 5.07 -13.02 6.06
N TYR A 13 5.32 -12.89 7.38
CA TYR A 13 6.18 -11.86 7.94
C TYR A 13 7.66 -12.28 7.95
N SER A 14 7.95 -13.57 8.10
CA SER A 14 9.33 -14.05 8.23
C SER A 14 10.24 -13.72 7.02
N PRO A 15 9.78 -13.82 5.75
CA PRO A 15 10.58 -13.40 4.59
C PRO A 15 10.75 -11.88 4.49
N VAL A 16 9.78 -11.14 5.01
CA VAL A 16 9.65 -9.67 4.92
C VAL A 16 10.64 -8.95 5.84
N LEU A 17 11.00 -9.54 6.99
CA LEU A 17 11.90 -8.93 7.98
C LEU A 17 13.29 -8.56 7.41
N LYS A 18 13.85 -9.37 6.50
CA LYS A 18 15.14 -9.04 5.87
C LYS A 18 15.03 -7.81 4.96
N ALA A 19 13.95 -7.74 4.19
CA ALA A 19 13.71 -6.60 3.29
C ALA A 19 13.50 -5.31 4.09
N ILE A 20 12.70 -5.35 5.16
CA ILE A 20 12.48 -4.21 6.06
C ILE A 20 13.80 -3.78 6.71
N SER A 21 14.60 -4.72 7.22
CA SER A 21 15.90 -4.40 7.83
C SER A 21 16.86 -3.73 6.84
N SER A 22 16.92 -4.24 5.61
CA SER A 22 17.71 -3.62 4.54
C SER A 22 17.22 -2.21 4.20
N ALA A 23 15.90 -2.02 4.08
CA ALA A 23 15.31 -0.72 3.78
C ALA A 23 15.63 0.30 4.89
N LYS A 24 15.52 -0.10 6.16
CA LYS A 24 15.92 0.73 7.31
C LYS A 24 17.38 1.14 7.27
N ASN A 25 18.27 0.21 6.94
CA ASN A 25 19.71 0.51 6.79
C ASN A 25 20.00 1.48 5.62
N MET A 26 19.12 1.53 4.63
CA MET A 26 19.19 2.47 3.51
C MET A 26 18.45 3.80 3.78
N GLY A 27 17.91 4.00 4.99
CA GLY A 27 17.22 5.22 5.40
C GLY A 27 15.72 5.27 5.07
N PHE A 28 15.12 4.15 4.63
CA PHE A 28 13.68 4.05 4.39
C PHE A 28 12.93 3.59 5.64
N SER A 29 11.68 4.04 5.80
CA SER A 29 10.83 3.65 6.93
C SER A 29 10.19 2.28 6.75
N ASP A 30 9.79 1.94 5.52
CA ASP A 30 9.03 0.74 5.18
C ASP A 30 9.32 0.24 3.75
N VAL A 31 8.70 -0.88 3.38
CA VAL A 31 8.85 -1.55 2.08
C VAL A 31 7.50 -1.60 1.36
N LEU A 32 7.48 -1.17 0.09
CA LEU A 32 6.36 -1.34 -0.83
C LEU A 32 6.47 -2.70 -1.53
N TYR A 33 5.43 -3.52 -1.42
CA TYR A 33 5.34 -4.82 -2.08
C TYR A 33 4.63 -4.72 -3.42
N LEU A 34 5.24 -5.37 -4.41
CA LEU A 34 4.71 -5.47 -5.75
C LEU A 34 4.32 -6.91 -6.06
N ASP A 35 3.38 -7.04 -6.98
CA ASP A 35 2.91 -8.33 -7.47
C ASP A 35 4.07 -9.20 -7.97
N ALA A 36 4.04 -10.47 -7.60
CA ALA A 36 5.15 -11.39 -7.91
C ALA A 36 5.29 -11.70 -9.41
N VAL A 37 4.24 -11.49 -10.20
CA VAL A 37 4.16 -11.88 -11.61
C VAL A 37 4.76 -10.81 -12.51
N ASN A 38 4.24 -9.59 -12.44
CA ASN A 38 4.59 -8.47 -13.30
C ASN A 38 5.58 -7.51 -12.62
N LYS A 39 5.68 -7.54 -11.28
CA LYS A 39 6.56 -6.68 -10.48
C LYS A 39 6.35 -5.18 -10.72
N LYS A 40 5.09 -4.80 -10.95
CA LYS A 40 4.68 -3.41 -11.23
C LYS A 40 3.40 -2.99 -10.53
N TYR A 41 2.55 -3.92 -10.13
CA TYR A 41 1.31 -3.61 -9.42
C TYR A 41 1.55 -3.60 -7.91
N ILE A 42 1.04 -2.61 -7.22
CA ILE A 42 1.15 -2.49 -5.77
C ILE A 42 0.20 -3.49 -5.10
N GLU A 43 0.72 -4.24 -4.12
CA GLU A 43 -0.08 -5.13 -3.27
C GLU A 43 -0.25 -4.54 -1.85
N GLU A 44 0.84 -4.36 -1.12
CA GLU A 44 0.81 -3.90 0.29
C GLU A 44 2.04 -3.06 0.64
N VAL A 45 1.99 -2.36 1.79
CA VAL A 45 3.17 -1.74 2.40
C VAL A 45 3.46 -2.44 3.71
N SER A 46 4.55 -3.20 3.79
CA SER A 46 4.97 -3.89 5.01
C SER A 46 3.87 -4.82 5.55
N SER A 47 3.16 -4.41 6.61
CA SER A 47 2.01 -5.10 7.20
C SER A 47 0.71 -4.29 7.13
N CYS A 48 0.59 -3.40 6.15
CA CYS A 48 -0.44 -2.37 6.08
C CYS A 48 -1.08 -2.29 4.69
N ASN A 49 -2.35 -1.93 4.66
CA ASN A 49 -3.01 -1.55 3.41
C ASN A 49 -2.57 -0.14 2.98
N ILE A 50 -2.48 0.08 1.68
CA ILE A 50 -2.16 1.35 1.04
C ILE A 50 -3.38 1.93 0.33
N PHE A 51 -3.51 3.24 0.38
CA PHE A 51 -4.54 4.02 -0.29
C PHE A 51 -3.89 5.16 -1.05
N VAL A 52 -4.44 5.44 -2.23
CA VAL A 52 -3.94 6.44 -3.17
C VAL A 52 -5.09 7.38 -3.50
N VAL A 53 -4.86 8.68 -3.38
CA VAL A 53 -5.87 9.71 -3.61
C VAL A 53 -5.52 10.51 -4.84
N LYS A 54 -6.48 10.65 -5.76
CA LYS A 54 -6.38 11.48 -6.95
C LYS A 54 -7.71 12.16 -7.25
N GLY A 55 -7.77 13.48 -7.05
CA GLY A 55 -9.00 14.24 -7.14
C GLY A 55 -10.02 13.71 -6.13
N ASN A 56 -11.22 13.34 -6.61
CA ASN A 56 -12.28 12.79 -5.76
C ASN A 56 -12.31 11.25 -5.73
N VAL A 57 -11.19 10.59 -6.06
CA VAL A 57 -11.10 9.12 -6.10
C VAL A 57 -10.07 8.62 -5.10
N ILE A 58 -10.49 7.68 -4.25
CA ILE A 58 -9.61 6.90 -3.37
C ILE A 58 -9.50 5.50 -3.95
N SER A 59 -8.28 5.12 -4.35
CA SER A 59 -7.97 3.79 -4.87
C SER A 59 -7.17 2.96 -3.86
N THR A 60 -7.45 1.66 -3.78
CA THR A 60 -6.66 0.70 -3.01
C THR A 60 -6.52 -0.61 -3.80
N PRO A 61 -5.40 -1.35 -3.65
CA PRO A 61 -5.26 -2.66 -4.27
C PRO A 61 -6.45 -3.59 -3.98
N ALA A 62 -6.96 -4.26 -5.03
CA ALA A 62 -8.05 -5.23 -4.92
C ALA A 62 -7.59 -6.51 -4.18
N THR A 63 -8.41 -7.03 -3.27
CA THR A 63 -8.03 -8.14 -2.37
C THR A 63 -8.09 -9.54 -2.98
N ASN A 64 -7.95 -9.66 -4.31
CA ASN A 64 -8.06 -10.94 -5.02
C ASN A 64 -6.82 -11.85 -4.77
N GLY A 65 -6.70 -12.40 -3.56
CA GLY A 65 -5.80 -13.50 -3.21
C GLY A 65 -4.75 -13.17 -2.15
N THR A 66 -3.81 -12.28 -2.48
CA THR A 66 -2.56 -12.06 -1.70
C THR A 66 -2.67 -11.01 -0.60
N ILE A 67 -3.74 -10.21 -0.60
CA ILE A 67 -3.88 -9.03 0.26
C ILE A 67 -4.84 -9.33 1.40
N LEU A 68 -4.50 -8.91 2.61
CA LEU A 68 -5.35 -9.11 3.79
C LEU A 68 -6.59 -8.21 3.75
N GLU A 69 -7.77 -8.82 3.87
CA GLU A 69 -9.04 -8.12 4.07
C GLU A 69 -9.12 -7.58 5.50
N GLY A 70 -8.58 -6.38 5.72
CA GLY A 70 -8.60 -5.72 7.02
C GLY A 70 -9.95 -5.07 7.35
N ILE A 71 -10.45 -5.23 8.57
CA ILE A 71 -11.63 -4.49 9.08
C ILE A 71 -11.39 -2.96 8.99
N THR A 72 -10.16 -2.51 9.27
CA THR A 72 -9.76 -1.11 9.15
C THR A 72 -9.86 -0.62 7.69
N ARG A 73 -9.45 -1.45 6.72
CA ARG A 73 -9.60 -1.12 5.29
C ARG A 73 -11.06 -0.89 4.94
N LYS A 74 -11.93 -1.83 5.30
CA LYS A 74 -13.38 -1.69 5.07
C LYS A 74 -13.93 -0.40 5.68
N SER A 75 -13.55 -0.10 6.93
CA SER A 75 -14.00 1.11 7.62
C SER A 75 -13.59 2.39 6.91
N ILE A 76 -12.36 2.46 6.38
CA ILE A 76 -11.88 3.61 5.60
C ILE A 76 -12.67 3.77 4.29
N LEU A 77 -12.93 2.67 3.59
CA LEU A 77 -13.70 2.71 2.36
C LEU A 77 -15.14 3.18 2.59
N GLU A 78 -15.78 2.74 3.67
CA GLU A 78 -17.11 3.20 4.07
C GLU A 78 -17.11 4.70 4.41
N VAL A 79 -16.19 5.15 5.26
CA VAL A 79 -16.07 6.58 5.62
C VAL A 79 -15.77 7.45 4.40
N ALA A 80 -14.89 7.00 3.50
CA ALA A 80 -14.57 7.69 2.27
C ALA A 80 -15.81 7.90 1.39
N GLN A 81 -16.65 6.87 1.24
CA GLN A 81 -17.91 6.97 0.51
C GLN A 81 -18.88 7.94 1.19
N ASP A 82 -19.00 7.87 2.51
CA ASP A 82 -19.91 8.72 3.30
C ASP A 82 -19.56 10.22 3.17
N ILE A 83 -18.28 10.56 3.05
CA ILE A 83 -17.83 11.95 2.86
C ILE A 83 -17.73 12.38 1.38
N GLY A 84 -18.16 11.51 0.45
CA GLY A 84 -18.34 11.86 -0.96
C GLY A 84 -17.22 11.47 -1.92
N PHE A 85 -16.21 10.72 -1.47
CA PHE A 85 -15.20 10.17 -2.39
C PHE A 85 -15.76 8.98 -3.17
N ARG A 86 -15.30 8.84 -4.41
CA ARG A 86 -15.45 7.59 -5.16
C ARG A 86 -14.37 6.62 -4.70
N VAL A 87 -14.77 5.41 -4.29
CA VAL A 87 -13.85 4.35 -3.90
C VAL A 87 -13.64 3.37 -5.05
N GLU A 88 -12.38 3.01 -5.30
CA GLU A 88 -12.00 2.02 -6.30
C GLU A 88 -11.06 0.96 -5.71
N GLU A 89 -11.51 -0.29 -5.71
CA GLU A 89 -10.66 -1.44 -5.44
C GLU A 89 -10.14 -1.99 -6.79
N ARG A 90 -8.88 -1.71 -7.12
CA ARG A 90 -8.30 -2.01 -8.44
C ARG A 90 -6.81 -2.33 -8.36
N LEU A 91 -6.25 -2.83 -9.46
CA LEU A 91 -4.80 -2.87 -9.62
C LEU A 91 -4.27 -1.44 -9.79
N ILE A 92 -3.17 -1.12 -9.12
CA ILE A 92 -2.52 0.20 -9.14
C ILE A 92 -1.06 -0.03 -9.57
N GLU A 93 -0.64 0.56 -10.68
CA GLU A 93 0.76 0.53 -11.12
C GLU A 93 1.59 1.53 -10.31
N VAL A 94 2.85 1.20 -9.99
CA VAL A 94 3.73 2.10 -9.21
C VAL A 94 3.95 3.41 -9.92
N GLU A 95 4.01 3.37 -11.25
CA GLU A 95 4.18 4.54 -12.11
C GLU A 95 2.98 5.51 -12.03
N GLU A 96 1.78 5.04 -11.64
CA GLU A 96 0.62 5.93 -11.43
C GLU A 96 0.86 6.91 -10.28
N LEU A 97 1.73 6.56 -9.32
CA LEU A 97 2.01 7.36 -8.13
C LEU A 97 2.73 8.67 -8.43
N GLU A 98 3.23 8.87 -9.65
CA GLU A 98 3.81 10.14 -10.09
C GLU A 98 2.76 11.25 -10.23
N ASP A 99 1.48 10.89 -10.41
CA ASP A 99 0.38 11.80 -10.68
C ASP A 99 -0.79 11.57 -9.70
N VAL A 100 -0.47 11.58 -8.40
CA VAL A 100 -1.42 11.45 -7.29
C VAL A 100 -1.20 12.56 -6.28
N GLU A 101 -2.23 12.89 -5.52
CA GLU A 101 -2.19 14.00 -4.56
C GLU A 101 -1.73 13.55 -3.18
N GLU A 102 -2.15 12.36 -2.77
CA GLU A 102 -1.85 11.81 -1.45
C GLU A 102 -1.73 10.29 -1.50
N ILE A 103 -0.83 9.75 -0.68
CA ILE A 103 -0.74 8.32 -0.39
C ILE A 103 -0.68 8.16 1.12
N PHE A 104 -1.47 7.25 1.65
CA PHE A 104 -1.40 6.91 3.07
C PHE A 104 -1.47 5.39 3.29
N CYS A 105 -0.82 4.96 4.36
CA CYS A 105 -0.79 3.58 4.81
C CYS A 105 -1.52 3.45 6.15
N MET A 106 -2.05 2.26 6.42
CA MET A 106 -2.77 1.94 7.65
C MET A 106 -2.06 0.88 8.52
N PRO A 107 -0.96 1.21 9.20
CA PRO A 107 -0.48 0.40 10.32
C PRO A 107 -1.42 0.55 11.51
N GLN A 108 -2.02 -0.54 12.00
CA GLN A 108 -2.77 -0.45 13.26
C GLN A 108 -1.86 0.07 14.39
N PRO A 109 -2.27 1.09 15.18
CA PRO A 109 -3.59 1.73 15.25
C PRO A 109 -3.73 3.09 14.52
N SER A 110 -2.76 3.53 13.70
CA SER A 110 -2.69 4.89 13.15
C SER A 110 -2.70 4.95 11.61
N CYS A 111 -3.32 5.99 11.06
CA CYS A 111 -3.07 6.42 9.68
C CYS A 111 -1.70 7.09 9.59
N SER A 112 -0.87 6.70 8.63
CA SER A 112 0.41 7.36 8.37
C SER A 112 0.47 7.84 6.91
N PRO A 113 0.64 9.14 6.65
CA PRO A 113 0.88 9.63 5.30
C PRO A 113 2.25 9.17 4.80
N VAL A 114 2.35 8.92 3.50
CA VAL A 114 3.60 8.59 2.83
C VAL A 114 4.17 9.85 2.20
N ARG A 115 5.39 10.24 2.56
CA ARG A 115 6.03 11.46 2.02
C ARG A 115 6.73 11.22 0.68
N SER A 116 7.30 10.03 0.49
CA SER A 116 8.02 9.69 -0.73
C SER A 116 8.09 8.18 -0.93
N ILE A 117 8.15 7.76 -2.19
CA ILE A 117 8.34 6.38 -2.61
C ILE A 117 9.51 6.33 -3.58
N THR A 118 10.41 5.36 -3.42
CA THR A 118 11.53 5.15 -4.35
C THR A 118 11.33 3.84 -5.09
N TYR A 119 11.30 3.88 -6.42
CA TYR A 119 11.14 2.72 -7.29
C TYR A 119 12.12 2.79 -8.46
N LYS A 120 12.89 1.71 -8.69
CA LYS A 120 13.92 1.61 -9.76
C LYS A 120 14.91 2.80 -9.80
N GLY A 121 15.20 3.40 -8.66
CA GLY A 121 16.08 4.57 -8.55
C GLY A 121 15.39 5.92 -8.77
N ASN A 122 14.13 5.92 -9.20
CA ASN A 122 13.31 7.12 -9.30
C ASN A 122 12.63 7.38 -7.95
N LYS A 123 12.78 8.60 -7.43
CA LYS A 123 12.14 9.04 -6.20
C LYS A 123 10.92 9.89 -6.55
N ILE A 124 9.77 9.46 -6.07
CA ILE A 124 8.50 10.19 -6.13
C ILE A 124 8.32 10.89 -4.79
N GLU A 125 8.20 12.21 -4.78
CA GLU A 125 7.94 13.02 -3.58
C GLU A 125 6.52 13.60 -3.62
N LEU A 126 5.74 13.33 -2.58
CA LEU A 126 4.36 13.81 -2.47
C LEU A 126 4.32 15.15 -1.76
N VAL A 127 4.07 16.22 -2.51
CA VAL A 127 4.24 17.62 -2.06
C VAL A 127 3.14 18.07 -1.09
N ARG A 128 2.00 17.38 -1.04
CA ARG A 128 0.88 17.65 -0.14
C ARG A 128 0.78 16.57 0.94
N ILE A 129 0.71 16.99 2.21
CA ILE A 129 0.26 16.22 3.37
C ILE A 129 -0.70 17.13 4.13
#